data_AF-A0A2I4ALC6-F1
#
_entry.id   AF-A0A2I4ALC6-F1
#
_cell.length_a   1.000
_cell.length_b   1.000
_cell.length_c   1.000
_cell.angle_alpha   90.00
_cell.angle_beta   90.00
_cell.angle_gamma   90.00
#
_symmetry.space_group_name_H-M   'P 1'
#
loop_
_entity.id
_entity.type
_entity.pdbx_description
1 polymer ?
#
loop_
_entity_poly.entity_id
_entity_poly.type
_entity_poly.pdbx_seq_one_letter_code
_entity_poly.pdbx_strand_id
1 'polypeptide(L)'
;MGDVVSSHLDEAKREIISARTEKVMGEFGRLYEQQFAVALFNKVRFDIEGGGGPQSQLLHRKIPLENKSIFSGSLFQNIEENKKWKNRYFFVPDSYNINYYDNKSSFEKR
;
A
#
# COMPACT_ATOMS: atom_id res chain seq x y z
N MET A 1 12.92 -24.74 21.34
CA MET A 1 11.72 -24.78 20.48
C MET A 1 11.66 -23.47 19.73
N GLY A 2 11.53 -23.49 18.40
CA GLY A 2 11.42 -22.28 17.59
C GLY A 2 10.10 -21.55 17.84
N ASP A 3 10.03 -20.27 17.44
CA ASP A 3 8.79 -19.50 17.43
C ASP A 3 7.77 -20.07 16.40
N VAL A 4 6.52 -19.61 16.46
CA VAL A 4 5.43 -20.08 15.60
C VAL A 4 5.77 -19.92 14.10
N VAL A 5 6.51 -18.88 13.75
CA VAL A 5 6.91 -18.63 12.36
C VAL A 5 7.93 -19.67 11.90
N SER A 6 8.97 -19.94 12.69
CA SER A 6 9.99 -20.94 12.34
C SER A 6 9.46 -22.37 12.34
N SER A 7 8.43 -22.69 13.13
CA SER A 7 7.81 -24.02 13.14
C SER A 7 6.79 -24.25 12.00
N HIS A 8 6.06 -23.22 11.58
CA HIS A 8 5.00 -23.35 10.58
C HIS A 8 5.37 -22.83 9.18
N LEU A 9 6.42 -22.01 9.06
CA LEU A 9 6.98 -21.51 7.81
C LEU A 9 8.47 -21.88 7.72
N ASP A 10 8.74 -23.18 7.72
CA ASP A 10 10.05 -23.74 7.37
C ASP A 10 10.36 -23.52 5.87
N GLU A 11 11.60 -23.83 5.47
CA GLU A 11 12.06 -23.58 4.10
C GLU A 11 11.22 -24.32 3.06
N ALA A 12 10.92 -25.60 3.31
CA ALA A 12 10.10 -26.41 2.41
C ALA A 12 8.70 -25.79 2.19
N LYS A 13 8.05 -25.29 3.25
CA LYS A 13 6.75 -24.60 3.09
C LYS A 13 6.89 -23.25 2.40
N ARG A 14 7.96 -22.50 2.65
CA ARG A 14 8.23 -21.23 1.96
C ARG A 14 8.41 -21.45 0.46
N GLU A 15 9.14 -22.50 0.07
CA GLU A 15 9.31 -22.89 -1.34
C GLU A 15 7.97 -23.25 -1.99
N ILE A 16 7.13 -24.05 -1.32
CA ILE A 16 5.78 -24.39 -1.83
C ILE A 16 4.91 -23.15 -2.00
N ILE A 17 4.91 -22.23 -1.03
CA ILE A 17 4.16 -20.96 -1.12
C ILE A 17 4.69 -20.11 -2.26
N SER A 18 6.00 -20.02 -2.42
CA SER A 18 6.66 -19.25 -3.47
C SER A 18 6.32 -19.79 -4.86
N ALA A 19 6.43 -21.11 -5.07
CA ALA A 19 6.09 -21.75 -6.34
C ALA A 19 4.61 -21.56 -6.72
N ARG A 20 3.70 -21.62 -5.74
CA ARG A 20 2.28 -21.32 -5.97
C ARG A 20 2.04 -19.86 -6.32
N THR A 21 2.69 -18.95 -5.59
CA THR A 21 2.62 -17.51 -5.86
C THR A 21 3.12 -17.20 -7.26
N GLU A 22 4.26 -17.78 -7.67
CA GLU A 22 4.84 -17.60 -8.99
C GLU A 22 3.90 -18.07 -10.10
N LYS A 23 3.27 -19.24 -9.94
CA LYS A 23 2.28 -19.72 -10.91
C LYS A 23 1.10 -18.74 -11.06
N VAL A 24 0.53 -18.29 -9.96
CA VAL A 24 -0.60 -17.35 -9.96
C VAL A 24 -0.19 -16.00 -10.58
N MET A 25 0.98 -15.49 -10.22
CA MET A 25 1.49 -14.23 -10.74
C MET A 25 1.84 -14.33 -12.23
N GLY A 26 2.33 -15.47 -12.70
CA GLY A 26 2.58 -15.73 -14.12
C GLY A 26 1.29 -15.76 -14.94
N GLU A 27 0.25 -16.46 -14.45
CA GLU A 27 -1.07 -16.47 -15.09
C GLU A 27 -1.69 -15.06 -15.13
N PHE A 28 -1.61 -14.32 -14.02
CA PHE A 28 -2.06 -12.93 -13.95
C PHE A 28 -1.29 -12.02 -14.90
N GLY A 29 0.05 -12.12 -14.92
CA GLY A 29 0.91 -11.31 -15.78
C GLY A 29 0.57 -11.48 -17.26
N ARG A 30 0.37 -12.72 -17.71
CA ARG A 30 -0.07 -12.99 -19.09
C ARG A 30 -1.40 -12.33 -19.44
N LEU A 31 -2.37 -12.38 -18.53
CA LEU A 31 -3.67 -11.72 -18.74
C LEU A 31 -3.54 -10.19 -18.73
N TYR A 32 -2.71 -9.66 -17.84
CA TYR A 32 -2.43 -8.23 -17.75
C TYR A 32 -1.81 -7.69 -19.05
N GLU A 33 -0.81 -8.37 -19.60
CA GLU A 33 -0.18 -7.99 -20.88
C GLU A 33 -1.19 -7.96 -22.03
N GLN A 34 -2.04 -8.99 -22.12
CA GLN A 34 -3.10 -9.04 -23.14
C GLN A 34 -4.10 -7.89 -22.99
N GLN A 35 -4.49 -7.56 -21.76
CA GLN A 35 -5.45 -6.48 -21.49
C GLN A 35 -4.83 -5.08 -21.65
N PHE A 36 -3.53 -4.93 -21.45
CA PHE A 36 -2.86 -3.64 -21.55
C PHE A 36 -3.04 -3.01 -22.94
N ALA A 37 -2.83 -3.79 -24.00
CA ALA A 37 -3.00 -3.32 -25.38
C ALA A 37 -4.46 -2.92 -25.67
N VAL A 38 -5.42 -3.71 -25.18
CA VAL A 38 -6.86 -3.43 -25.35
C VAL A 38 -7.26 -2.13 -24.63
N ALA A 39 -6.83 -1.96 -23.38
CA ALA A 39 -7.09 -0.75 -22.60
C ALA A 39 -6.47 0.49 -23.25
N LEU A 40 -5.24 0.37 -23.75
CA LEU A 40 -4.54 1.45 -24.44
C LEU A 40 -5.27 1.85 -25.73
N PHE A 41 -5.61 0.86 -26.57
CA PHE A 41 -6.34 1.12 -27.82
C PHE A 41 -7.68 1.80 -27.54
N ASN A 42 -8.46 1.30 -26.58
CA ASN A 42 -9.76 1.87 -26.25
C ASN A 42 -9.63 3.31 -25.74
N LYS A 43 -8.61 3.61 -24.94
CA LYS A 43 -8.33 4.98 -24.48
C LYS A 43 -8.01 5.91 -25.65
N VAL A 44 -7.08 5.51 -26.53
CA VAL A 44 -6.69 6.32 -27.70
C VAL A 44 -7.87 6.54 -28.64
N ARG A 45 -8.64 5.48 -28.90
CA ARG A 45 -9.85 5.56 -29.72
C ARG A 45 -10.87 6.54 -29.13
N PHE A 46 -11.13 6.43 -27.82
CA PHE A 46 -12.07 7.29 -27.11
C PHE A 46 -11.66 8.77 -27.18
N ASP A 47 -10.37 9.05 -27.03
CA ASP A 47 -9.81 10.40 -27.10
C ASP A 47 -9.89 10.97 -28.54
N ILE A 48 -9.63 10.15 -29.58
CA ILE A 48 -9.67 10.56 -31.00
C ILE A 48 -11.11 10.77 -31.49
N GLU A 49 -12.02 9.86 -31.15
CA GLU A 49 -13.42 9.94 -31.58
C GLU A 49 -14.21 11.00 -30.80
N GLY A 50 -13.60 11.66 -29.80
CA GLY A 50 -14.24 12.69 -29.00
C GLY A 50 -15.33 12.15 -28.08
N GLY A 51 -15.20 10.90 -27.63
CA GLY A 51 -16.20 10.22 -26.79
C GLY A 51 -16.34 10.78 -25.37
N GLY A 52 -15.52 11.78 -25.01
CA GLY A 52 -15.56 12.45 -23.71
C GLY A 52 -16.93 13.07 -23.44
N GLY A 53 -17.47 12.81 -22.25
CA GLY A 53 -18.65 13.53 -21.75
C GLY A 53 -18.40 15.03 -21.61
N PRO A 54 -19.43 15.83 -21.29
CA PRO A 54 -19.28 17.27 -21.11
C PRO A 54 -18.22 17.56 -20.05
N GLN A 55 -17.45 18.64 -20.27
CA GLN A 55 -16.48 19.11 -19.29
C GLN A 55 -17.19 19.44 -17.97
N SER A 56 -16.60 18.99 -16.85
CA SER A 56 -17.08 19.34 -15.51
C SER A 56 -17.15 20.86 -15.33
N GLN A 57 -18.26 21.35 -14.77
CA GLN A 57 -18.43 22.76 -14.45
C GLN A 57 -17.54 23.19 -13.27
N LEU A 58 -17.17 22.26 -12.40
CA LEU A 58 -16.30 22.51 -11.24
C LEU A 58 -14.84 22.28 -11.61
N LEU A 59 -13.98 23.17 -11.11
CA LEU A 59 -12.54 23.07 -11.33
C LEU A 59 -11.96 21.89 -10.55
N HIS A 60 -11.26 21.01 -11.25
CA HIS A 60 -10.44 19.97 -10.62
C HIS A 60 -9.07 20.53 -10.25
N ARG A 61 -8.66 20.25 -9.02
CA ARG A 61 -7.35 20.65 -8.52
C ARG A 61 -6.25 19.78 -9.14
N LYS A 62 -5.28 20.42 -9.79
CA LYS A 62 -4.19 19.74 -10.51
C LYS A 62 -2.93 19.50 -9.67
N ILE A 63 -2.79 20.21 -8.55
CA ILE A 63 -1.62 20.14 -7.66
C ILE A 63 -2.10 19.58 -6.31
N PRO A 64 -1.48 18.51 -5.76
CA PRO A 64 -1.77 17.98 -4.42
C PRO A 64 -1.62 19.02 -3.30
N LEU A 65 -2.22 18.77 -2.12
CA LEU A 65 -2.24 19.77 -1.04
C LEU A 65 -0.93 19.61 -0.30
N GLU A 66 -0.28 20.72 0.04
CA GLU A 66 0.85 20.67 0.95
C GLU A 66 0.33 20.37 2.35
N ASN A 67 0.39 19.11 2.77
CA ASN A 67 -0.02 18.69 4.11
C ASN A 67 1.07 17.81 4.72
N LYS A 68 1.79 18.35 5.70
CA LYS A 68 2.88 17.61 6.35
C LYS A 68 2.38 16.44 7.21
N SER A 69 1.16 16.55 7.76
CA SER A 69 0.58 15.56 8.68
C SER A 69 -0.93 15.64 8.64
N ILE A 70 -1.60 14.52 8.36
CA ILE A 70 -3.06 14.37 8.53
C ILE A 70 -3.39 14.22 10.02
N PHE A 71 -2.58 13.42 10.73
CA PHE A 71 -2.76 13.16 12.15
C PHE A 71 -1.43 12.85 12.82
N SER A 72 -1.27 13.29 14.06
CA SER A 72 -0.18 12.81 14.91
C SER A 72 -0.58 12.84 16.37
N GLY A 73 -0.09 11.87 17.15
CA GLY A 73 -0.45 11.78 18.56
C GLY A 73 0.04 10.50 19.23
N SER A 74 0.00 10.50 20.55
CA SER A 74 0.39 9.36 21.37
C SER A 74 -0.78 8.40 21.54
N LEU A 75 -0.58 7.12 21.23
CA LEU A 75 -1.56 6.05 21.41
C LEU A 75 -0.90 4.84 22.08
N PHE A 76 -1.71 4.03 22.75
CA PHE A 76 -1.25 2.76 23.31
C PHE A 76 -1.35 1.65 22.25
N GLN A 77 -0.21 1.03 21.94
CA GLN A 77 -0.11 -0.14 21.06
C GLN A 77 0.08 -1.40 21.90
N ASN A 78 -0.71 -2.45 21.61
CA ASN A 78 -0.44 -3.78 22.14
C ASN A 78 0.73 -4.40 21.37
N ILE A 79 1.79 -4.77 22.07
CA ILE A 79 2.97 -5.39 21.49
C ILE A 79 2.77 -6.90 21.50
N GLU A 80 2.65 -7.50 20.33
CA GLU A 80 2.24 -8.90 20.20
C GLU A 80 3.23 -9.88 20.85
N GLU A 81 4.52 -9.56 20.85
CA GLU A 81 5.60 -10.42 21.33
C GLU A 81 5.60 -10.59 22.85
N ASN A 82 5.27 -9.53 23.60
CA ASN A 82 5.30 -9.56 25.07
C ASN A 82 3.96 -9.23 25.74
N LYS A 83 2.90 -9.04 24.93
CA LYS A 83 1.53 -8.70 25.36
C LYS A 83 1.42 -7.44 26.23
N LYS A 84 2.41 -6.55 26.19
CA LYS A 84 2.38 -5.28 26.93
C LYS A 84 1.80 -4.17 26.06
N TRP A 85 1.11 -3.23 26.71
CA TRP A 85 0.73 -1.97 26.10
C TRP A 85 1.87 -0.97 26.22
N LYS A 86 2.32 -0.41 25.10
CA LYS A 86 3.32 0.65 25.06
C LYS A 86 2.74 1.92 24.48
N ASN A 87 3.05 3.04 25.11
CA ASN A 87 2.76 4.35 24.53
C ASN A 87 3.71 4.56 23.33
N ARG A 88 3.14 4.86 22.16
CA ARG A 88 3.86 5.11 20.90
C ARG A 88 3.36 6.42 20.30
N TYR A 89 4.26 7.16 19.66
CA TYR A 89 3.87 8.33 18.89
C TYR A 89 3.53 7.91 17.45
N PHE A 90 2.27 8.06 17.07
CA PHE A 90 1.77 7.78 15.73
C PHE A 90 1.83 9.04 14.87
N PHE A 91 2.15 8.85 13.58
CA PHE A 91 2.24 9.90 12.58
C PHE A 91 1.67 9.40 11.25
N VAL A 92 0.68 10.13 10.73
CA VAL A 92 0.01 9.88 9.46
C VAL A 92 0.33 11.03 8.50
N PRO A 93 1.22 10.84 7.51
CA PRO A 93 1.49 11.84 6.49
C PRO A 93 0.36 11.91 5.45
N ASP A 94 0.47 12.85 4.51
CA ASP A 94 -0.40 12.95 3.32
C ASP A 94 -0.44 11.69 2.44
N SER A 95 0.58 10.82 2.51
CA SER A 95 0.58 9.49 1.89
C SER A 95 -0.36 8.47 2.55
N TYR A 96 -1.04 8.82 3.64
CA TYR A 96 -1.92 7.95 4.42
C TYR A 96 -1.25 6.73 5.07
N ASN A 97 0.08 6.62 5.02
CA ASN A 97 0.83 5.59 5.75
C ASN A 97 0.70 5.78 7.27
N ILE A 98 0.61 4.68 8.02
CA ILE A 98 0.60 4.71 9.49
C ILE A 98 2.01 4.41 9.98
N ASN A 99 2.71 5.46 10.40
CA ASN A 99 4.03 5.32 11.03
C ASN A 99 3.90 5.43 12.55
N TYR A 100 4.72 4.69 13.29
CA TYR A 100 4.79 4.82 14.74
C TYR A 100 6.24 4.83 15.22
N TYR A 101 6.48 5.58 16.29
CA TYR A 101 7.79 5.82 16.87
C TYR A 101 7.73 5.58 18.38
N ASP A 102 8.89 5.37 19.00
CA ASP A 102 9.00 5.19 20.44
C ASP A 102 8.40 6.36 21.22
N ASN A 103 8.61 7.59 20.75
CA ASN A 103 8.06 8.82 21.32
C ASN A 103 8.18 9.97 20.30
N LYS A 104 7.62 11.13 20.64
CA LYS A 104 7.64 12.33 19.79
C LYS A 104 9.07 12.82 19.48
N SER A 105 9.99 12.76 20.43
CA SER A 105 11.38 13.22 20.19
C SER A 105 12.14 12.31 19.24
N SER A 106 11.81 11.02 19.20
CA SER A 106 12.37 10.05 18.24
C SER A 106 11.89 10.34 16.82
N PHE A 107 10.65 10.81 16.68
CA PHE A 107 10.12 11.30 15.41
C PHE A 107 10.79 12.62 14.97
N GLU A 108 10.94 13.57 15.88
CA GLU A 108 11.50 14.90 15.58
C GLU A 108 13.00 14.90 15.26
N LYS A 109 13.74 13.86 15.67
CA LYS A 109 15.18 13.69 15.37
C LYS A 109 15.47 13.16 13.97
N ARG A 110 14.44 12.79 13.19
CA ARG A 110 14.56 12.27 11.83
C ARG A 110 14.60 13.41 10.81
#